data_AF-A0A4Y2JU28-F1
#
_entry.id   AF-A0A4Y2JU28-F1
#
_cell.length_a   1.000
_cell.length_b   1.000
_cell.length_c   1.000
_cell.angle_alpha   90.00
_cell.angle_beta   90.00
_cell.angle_gamma   90.00
#
_symmetry.space_group_name_H-M   'P 1'
#
loop_
_entity.id
_entity.type
_entity.pdbx_description
1 polymer ?
#
loop_
_entity_poly.entity_id
_entity_poly.type
_entity_poly.pdbx_seq_one_letter_code
_entity_poly.pdbx_strand_id
1 'polypeptide(L)'
;MLTFLEQTKTKFSKNYKGLNPNKITTTVGLNIGRIDMHGVRLNFWDLGGQEDLQVLWDKYYAECHAVIYIVDSSDIDRLQESKEAFDKMITNPSLVSVPLLLVANKQDIPKCLTVGRIKEVFRESKHLIGRRDCHVLAVSALHGDGVHEGIEWVVHRVRRNTLRPPKKNDDS
;
A
#
# COMPACT_ATOMS: atom_id res chain seq x y z
N MET A 1 -6.21 8.74 -13.35
CA MET A 1 -5.16 8.37 -12.38
C MET A 1 -5.50 6.96 -11.91
N LEU A 2 -4.73 5.93 -12.25
CA LEU A 2 -5.07 4.57 -11.82
C LEU A 2 -4.49 4.29 -10.43
N THR A 3 -5.28 3.75 -9.51
CA THR A 3 -4.80 3.41 -8.17
C THR A 3 -4.08 2.06 -8.19
N PHE A 4 -3.17 1.85 -7.23
CA PHE A 4 -2.51 0.57 -7.04
C PHE A 4 -3.53 -0.58 -6.84
N LEU A 5 -4.59 -0.32 -6.07
CA LEU A 5 -5.66 -1.30 -5.85
C LEU A 5 -6.41 -1.64 -7.14
N GLU A 6 -6.68 -0.64 -7.99
CA GLU A 6 -7.38 -0.88 -9.25
C GLU A 6 -6.59 -1.79 -10.18
N GLN A 7 -5.28 -1.55 -10.29
CA GLN A 7 -4.39 -2.39 -11.08
C GLN A 7 -4.23 -3.79 -10.47
N THR A 8 -4.22 -3.87 -9.14
CA THR A 8 -4.20 -5.14 -8.41
C THR A 8 -5.44 -5.98 -8.74
N LYS A 9 -6.65 -5.40 -8.64
CA LYS A 9 -7.89 -6.11 -9.00
C LYS A 9 -7.87 -6.57 -10.46
N THR A 10 -7.41 -5.71 -11.37
CA THR A 10 -7.31 -6.04 -12.80
C THR A 10 -6.39 -7.22 -13.09
N LYS A 11 -5.23 -7.30 -12.39
CA LYS A 11 -4.28 -8.40 -12.59
C LYS A 11 -4.70 -9.72 -11.95
N PHE A 12 -5.33 -9.68 -10.78
CA PHE A 12 -5.52 -10.86 -9.94
C PHE A 12 -6.96 -11.39 -9.89
N SER A 13 -7.94 -10.65 -10.41
CA SER A 13 -9.34 -11.09 -10.42
C SER A 13 -9.78 -11.46 -11.85
N LYS A 14 -9.98 -12.76 -12.10
CA LYS A 14 -10.25 -13.34 -13.44
C LYS A 14 -11.39 -12.66 -14.22
N ASN A 15 -12.40 -12.13 -13.53
CA ASN A 15 -13.60 -11.52 -14.13
C ASN A 15 -13.69 -10.00 -13.91
N TYR A 16 -12.64 -9.37 -13.39
CA TYR A 16 -12.67 -7.94 -13.12
C TYR A 16 -12.21 -7.17 -14.35
N LYS A 17 -13.14 -6.47 -15.00
CA LYS A 17 -12.81 -5.50 -16.04
C LYS A 17 -12.41 -4.21 -15.35
N GLY A 18 -11.13 -3.85 -15.48
CA GLY A 18 -10.58 -2.62 -14.89
C GLY A 18 -11.42 -1.41 -15.24
N LEU A 19 -11.53 -0.48 -14.29
CA LEU A 19 -12.19 0.80 -14.50
C LEU A 19 -11.42 1.63 -15.53
N ASN A 20 -12.16 2.41 -16.32
CA ASN A 20 -11.54 3.36 -17.24
C ASN A 20 -10.68 4.35 -16.43
N PRO A 21 -9.37 4.52 -16.73
CA PRO A 21 -8.46 5.40 -15.99
C PRO A 21 -8.93 6.86 -15.88
N ASN A 22 -9.76 7.33 -16.81
CA ASN A 22 -10.33 8.68 -16.84
C ASN A 22 -11.54 8.85 -15.91
N LYS A 23 -12.12 7.74 -15.41
CA LYS A 23 -13.23 7.74 -14.45
C LYS A 23 -12.79 7.58 -13.01
N ILE A 24 -11.49 7.35 -12.78
CA ILE A 24 -10.94 7.20 -11.43
C ILE A 24 -10.58 8.59 -10.90
N THR A 25 -11.32 9.03 -9.90
CA THR A 25 -11.09 10.28 -9.15
C THR A 25 -10.35 9.99 -7.85
N THR A 26 -9.92 11.04 -7.15
CA THR A 26 -9.35 10.93 -5.80
C THR A 26 -10.30 10.14 -4.90
N THR A 27 -9.77 9.20 -4.12
CA THR A 27 -10.58 8.43 -3.18
C THR A 27 -11.03 9.35 -2.04
N VAL A 28 -12.27 9.85 -2.11
CA VAL A 28 -12.91 10.69 -1.07
C VAL A 28 -13.45 9.85 0.10
N GLY A 29 -13.41 8.52 -0.01
CA GLY A 29 -13.93 7.59 1.01
C GLY A 29 -13.07 6.33 1.17
N LEU A 30 -13.73 5.17 1.21
CA LEU A 30 -13.11 3.84 1.29
C LEU A 30 -13.38 3.09 -0.02
N ASN A 31 -12.35 2.52 -0.63
CA ASN A 31 -12.47 1.56 -1.72
C ASN A 31 -12.08 0.17 -1.21
N ILE A 32 -12.91 -0.83 -1.49
CA ILE A 32 -12.67 -2.21 -1.04
C ILE A 32 -12.29 -3.06 -2.25
N GLY A 33 -11.27 -3.89 -2.08
CA GLY A 33 -10.88 -4.87 -3.08
C GLY A 33 -10.59 -6.21 -2.45
N ARG A 34 -10.74 -7.28 -3.25
CA ARG A 34 -10.43 -8.64 -2.83
C ARG A 34 -9.73 -9.36 -3.96
N ILE A 35 -8.66 -10.06 -3.63
CA ILE A 35 -7.97 -10.98 -4.54
C ILE A 35 -7.61 -12.25 -3.78
N ASP A 36 -7.49 -13.35 -4.51
CA ASP A 36 -6.97 -14.61 -3.99
C ASP A 36 -5.65 -14.92 -4.71
N MET A 37 -4.55 -15.06 -3.98
CA MET A 37 -3.22 -15.37 -4.53
C MET A 37 -2.53 -16.44 -3.70
N HIS A 38 -2.05 -17.50 -4.37
CA HIS A 38 -1.38 -18.66 -3.77
C HIS A 38 -2.15 -19.35 -2.64
N GLY A 39 -3.47 -19.20 -2.53
CA GLY A 39 -4.26 -19.72 -1.40
C GLY A 39 -4.31 -18.79 -0.19
N VAL A 40 -3.91 -17.53 -0.34
CA VAL A 40 -4.20 -16.44 0.61
C VAL A 40 -5.22 -15.51 -0.02
N ARG A 41 -6.23 -15.17 0.77
CA ARG A 41 -7.20 -14.14 0.44
C ARG A 41 -6.74 -12.81 1.03
N LEU A 42 -6.54 -11.81 0.18
CA LEU A 42 -6.26 -10.45 0.62
C LEU A 42 -7.53 -9.63 0.48
N ASN A 43 -7.94 -8.98 1.58
CA ASN A 43 -8.96 -7.96 1.60
C ASN A 43 -8.27 -6.61 1.76
N PHE A 44 -8.53 -5.69 0.84
CA PHE A 44 -7.95 -4.36 0.81
C PHE A 44 -8.98 -3.33 1.27
N TRP A 45 -8.51 -2.43 2.13
CA TRP A 45 -9.19 -1.19 2.48
C TRP A 45 -8.32 -0.04 1.97
N ASP A 46 -8.62 0.46 0.78
CA ASP A 46 -7.92 1.57 0.12
C ASP A 46 -8.53 2.89 0.58
N LEU A 47 -7.71 3.67 1.29
CA LEU A 47 -8.12 4.87 2.02
C LEU A 47 -7.54 6.11 1.34
N GLY A 48 -8.33 7.18 1.29
CA GLY A 48 -7.86 8.47 0.79
C GLY A 48 -6.65 9.01 1.56
N GLY A 49 -5.70 9.60 0.83
CA GLY A 49 -4.46 10.17 1.39
C GLY A 49 -4.52 11.66 1.71
N GLN A 50 -5.61 12.35 1.34
CA GLN A 50 -5.82 13.76 1.69
C GLN A 50 -5.85 13.92 3.20
N GLU A 51 -5.26 15.00 3.72
CA GLU A 51 -5.12 15.26 5.16
C GLU A 51 -6.44 15.05 5.93
N ASP A 52 -7.55 15.60 5.43
CA ASP A 52 -8.89 15.47 6.03
C ASP A 52 -9.40 14.02 6.11
N LEU A 53 -8.88 13.12 5.27
CA LEU A 53 -9.27 11.70 5.22
C LEU A 53 -8.37 10.80 6.05
N GLN A 54 -7.17 11.28 6.45
CA GLN A 54 -6.21 10.50 7.24
C GLN A 54 -6.77 10.13 8.63
N VAL A 55 -7.75 10.90 9.13
CA VAL A 55 -8.52 10.59 10.36
C VAL A 55 -9.29 9.26 10.29
N LEU A 56 -9.46 8.68 9.10
CA LEU A 56 -10.12 7.38 8.94
C LEU A 56 -9.15 6.20 9.06
N TRP A 57 -7.84 6.42 8.98
CA TRP A 57 -6.86 5.33 8.89
C TRP A 57 -6.79 4.49 10.17
N ASP A 58 -6.89 5.13 11.34
CA ASP A 58 -6.77 4.49 12.65
C ASP A 58 -7.83 3.40 12.89
N LYS A 59 -9.01 3.55 12.28
CA LYS A 59 -10.13 2.61 12.35
C LYS A 59 -9.79 1.23 11.77
N TYR A 60 -8.79 1.12 10.91
CA TYR A 60 -8.46 -0.12 10.19
C TYR A 60 -7.18 -0.80 10.70
N TYR A 61 -6.28 -0.08 11.37
CA TYR A 61 -4.96 -0.61 11.77
C TYR A 61 -5.03 -1.87 12.63
N ALA A 62 -6.00 -1.93 13.55
CA ALA A 62 -6.17 -3.07 14.45
C ALA A 62 -6.37 -4.39 13.69
N GLU A 63 -7.03 -4.35 12.54
CA GLU A 63 -7.36 -5.53 11.72
C GLU A 63 -6.38 -5.78 10.58
N CYS A 64 -5.44 -4.87 10.33
CA CYS A 64 -4.46 -4.99 9.25
C CYS A 64 -3.45 -6.11 9.52
N HIS A 65 -3.21 -6.94 8.50
CA HIS A 65 -2.16 -7.97 8.49
C HIS A 65 -0.89 -7.49 7.78
N ALA A 66 -1.01 -6.45 6.94
CA ALA A 66 0.08 -5.72 6.27
C ALA A 66 -0.41 -4.30 5.93
N VAL A 67 0.52 -3.37 5.75
CA VAL A 67 0.25 -2.02 5.25
C VAL A 67 0.98 -1.82 3.91
N ILE A 68 0.28 -1.26 2.93
CA ILE A 68 0.87 -0.78 1.69
C ILE A 68 0.75 0.74 1.68
N TYR A 69 1.86 1.45 1.81
CA TYR A 69 1.90 2.91 1.80
C TYR A 69 2.36 3.39 0.41
N ILE A 70 1.52 4.17 -0.28
CA ILE A 70 1.77 4.62 -1.65
C ILE A 70 2.32 6.04 -1.64
N VAL A 71 3.50 6.23 -2.22
CA VAL A 71 4.12 7.55 -2.44
C VAL A 71 4.00 7.90 -3.92
N ASP A 72 3.54 9.10 -4.22
CA ASP A 72 3.59 9.66 -5.57
C ASP A 72 5.02 10.14 -5.88
N SER A 73 5.75 9.36 -6.66
CA SER A 73 7.16 9.69 -6.95
C SER A 73 7.30 10.89 -7.90
N SER A 74 6.23 11.31 -8.56
CA SER A 74 6.26 12.48 -9.44
C SER A 74 6.03 13.81 -8.72
N ASP A 75 5.56 13.75 -7.47
CA ASP A 75 5.17 14.92 -6.70
C ASP A 75 6.19 15.22 -5.59
N ILE A 76 7.22 15.97 -5.98
CA ILE A 76 8.35 16.30 -5.09
C ILE A 76 7.91 17.25 -3.98
N ASP A 77 7.01 18.18 -4.29
CA ASP A 77 6.57 19.23 -3.37
C ASP A 77 5.77 18.65 -2.19
N ARG A 78 4.98 17.58 -2.42
CA ARG A 78 4.21 16.89 -1.38
C ARG A 78 4.94 15.72 -0.72
N LEU A 79 6.20 15.48 -1.06
CA LEU A 79 6.95 14.35 -0.51
C LEU A 79 7.15 14.49 1.01
N GLN A 80 7.39 15.71 1.48
CA GLN A 80 7.56 15.98 2.91
C GLN A 80 6.25 15.77 3.69
N GLU A 81 5.12 16.25 3.14
CA GLU A 81 3.78 15.99 3.69
C GLU A 81 3.50 14.47 3.77
N SER A 82 3.84 13.72 2.71
CA SER A 82 3.72 12.26 2.71
C SER A 82 4.59 11.61 3.78
N LYS A 83 5.83 12.07 3.99
CA LYS A 83 6.68 11.57 5.08
C LYS A 83 6.05 11.83 6.45
N GLU A 84 5.48 13.01 6.68
CA GLU A 84 4.84 13.34 7.96
C GLU A 84 3.60 12.48 8.22
N ALA A 85 2.77 12.25 7.19
CA ALA A 85 1.63 11.33 7.28
C ALA A 85 2.10 9.89 7.55
N PHE A 86 3.19 9.46 6.92
CA PHE A 86 3.80 8.16 7.17
C PHE A 86 4.29 8.02 8.62
N ASP A 87 4.99 9.02 9.15
CA ASP A 87 5.51 9.05 10.52
C ASP A 87 4.38 8.97 11.55
N LYS A 88 3.28 9.71 11.33
CA LYS A 88 2.05 9.63 12.14
C LYS A 88 1.41 8.24 12.09
N MET A 89 1.36 7.62 10.91
CA MET A 89 0.78 6.28 10.73
C MET A 89 1.61 5.20 11.42
N ILE A 90 2.92 5.13 11.13
CA ILE A 90 3.77 3.99 11.52
C ILE A 90 4.06 3.93 13.03
N THR A 91 3.88 5.05 13.72
CA THR A 91 3.98 5.16 15.19
C THR A 91 2.74 4.62 15.91
N ASN A 92 1.65 4.33 15.21
CA ASN A 92 0.46 3.77 15.84
C ASN A 92 0.76 2.39 16.47
N PRO A 93 0.43 2.17 17.76
CA PRO A 93 0.68 0.90 18.45
C PRO A 93 0.02 -0.31 17.78
N SER A 94 -1.12 -0.10 17.10
CA SER A 94 -1.84 -1.15 16.38
C SER A 94 -1.06 -1.69 15.18
N LEU A 95 -0.03 -0.97 14.71
CA LEU A 95 0.80 -1.42 13.58
C LEU A 95 2.09 -2.08 14.03
N VAL A 96 2.33 -2.26 15.33
CA VAL A 96 3.50 -3.02 15.81
C VAL A 96 3.51 -4.41 15.16
N SER A 97 4.67 -4.79 14.62
CA SER A 97 4.89 -6.06 13.91
C SER A 97 4.07 -6.29 12.64
N VAL A 98 3.35 -5.27 12.13
CA VAL A 98 2.68 -5.34 10.82
C VAL A 98 3.71 -5.08 9.70
N PRO A 99 3.86 -5.97 8.70
CA PRO A 99 4.75 -5.74 7.57
C PRO A 99 4.34 -4.51 6.77
N LEU A 100 5.33 -3.76 6.29
CA LEU A 100 5.15 -2.51 5.57
C LEU A 100 5.74 -2.61 4.15
N LEU A 101 4.90 -2.43 3.14
CA LEU A 101 5.34 -2.20 1.77
C LEU A 101 5.24 -0.70 1.44
N LEU A 102 6.37 -0.05 1.22
CA LEU A 102 6.43 1.31 0.71
C LEU A 102 6.51 1.27 -0.82
N VAL A 103 5.55 1.88 -1.51
CA VAL A 103 5.48 1.87 -2.97
C VAL A 103 5.83 3.24 -3.50
N ALA A 104 6.92 3.34 -4.26
CA ALA A 104 7.25 4.50 -5.07
C ALA A 104 6.46 4.39 -6.39
N ASN A 105 5.26 4.98 -6.42
CA ASN A 105 4.34 4.89 -7.56
C ASN A 105 4.62 5.97 -8.62
N LYS A 106 4.04 5.82 -9.81
CA LYS A 106 4.18 6.70 -10.98
C LYS A 106 5.58 6.69 -11.62
N GLN A 107 6.24 5.54 -11.59
CA GLN A 107 7.54 5.35 -12.23
C GLN A 107 7.50 5.42 -13.76
N ASP A 108 6.31 5.45 -14.36
CA ASP A 108 6.07 5.76 -15.78
C ASP A 108 6.31 7.23 -16.14
N ILE A 109 6.29 8.14 -15.16
CA ILE A 109 6.44 9.57 -15.41
C ILE A 109 7.93 9.94 -15.54
N PRO A 110 8.32 10.62 -16.64
CA PRO A 110 9.69 11.11 -16.79
C PRO A 110 10.11 12.03 -15.64
N LYS A 111 11.34 11.87 -15.15
CA LYS A 111 11.92 12.66 -14.04
C LYS A 111 11.23 12.47 -12.67
N CYS A 112 10.38 11.47 -12.51
CA CYS A 112 9.93 11.08 -11.17
C CYS A 112 11.12 10.63 -10.29
N LEU A 113 10.92 10.67 -8.98
CA LEU A 113 11.91 10.24 -8.01
C LEU A 113 12.17 8.74 -8.11
N THR A 114 13.44 8.37 -8.07
CA THR A 114 13.84 6.96 -8.01
C THR A 114 13.55 6.36 -6.63
N VAL A 115 13.45 5.03 -6.55
CA VAL A 115 13.36 4.31 -5.27
C VAL A 115 14.51 4.68 -4.33
N GLY A 116 15.71 4.93 -4.85
CA GLY A 116 16.86 5.38 -4.06
C GLY A 116 16.58 6.71 -3.37
N ARG A 117 16.02 7.68 -4.09
CA ARG A 117 15.68 8.99 -3.53
C ARG A 117 14.53 8.93 -2.54
N ILE A 118 13.50 8.12 -2.82
CA ILE A 118 12.43 7.85 -1.83
C ILE A 118 13.01 7.24 -0.56
N LYS A 119 13.89 6.23 -0.65
CA LYS A 119 14.56 5.64 0.51
C LYS A 119 15.39 6.65 1.30
N GLU A 120 16.02 7.62 0.65
CA GLU A 120 16.75 8.68 1.32
C GLU A 120 15.84 9.58 2.16
N VAL A 121 14.70 10.00 1.60
CA VAL A 121 13.75 10.86 2.33
C VAL A 121 13.15 10.14 3.54
N PHE A 122 12.77 8.88 3.38
CA PHE A 122 12.20 8.07 4.46
C PHE A 122 13.27 7.46 5.39
N ARG A 123 14.55 7.78 5.20
CA ARG A 123 15.66 7.26 6.02
C ARG A 123 15.53 7.69 7.47
N GLU A 124 15.11 8.93 7.70
CA GLU A 124 14.91 9.46 9.06
C GLU A 124 13.84 8.67 9.81
N SER A 125 12.80 8.22 9.11
CA SER A 125 11.70 7.41 9.66
C SER A 125 12.09 5.95 9.97
N LYS A 126 13.32 5.53 9.64
CA LYS A 126 13.78 4.14 9.85
C LYS A 126 13.64 3.67 11.30
N HIS A 127 13.90 4.55 12.26
CA HIS A 127 13.77 4.22 13.68
C HIS A 127 12.31 3.92 14.08
N LEU A 128 11.34 4.54 13.40
CA LEU A 128 9.90 4.33 13.63
C LEU A 128 9.41 3.00 13.03
N ILE A 129 10.02 2.54 11.94
CA ILE A 129 9.71 1.23 11.32
C ILE A 129 10.11 0.10 12.27
N GLY A 130 11.20 0.27 13.02
CA GLY A 130 11.66 -0.69 14.02
C GLY A 130 12.10 -2.02 13.40
N ARG A 131 11.63 -3.14 13.98
CA ARG A 131 11.99 -4.50 13.55
C ARG A 131 11.00 -5.13 12.55
N ARG A 132 10.03 -4.36 12.06
CA ARG A 132 9.03 -4.85 11.11
C ARG A 132 9.69 -5.22 9.79
N ASP A 133 9.15 -6.23 9.12
CA ASP A 133 9.46 -6.47 7.72
C ASP A 133 9.07 -5.23 6.90
N CYS A 134 10.03 -4.67 6.17
CA CYS A 134 9.82 -3.50 5.33
C CYS A 134 10.45 -3.68 3.96
N HIS A 135 9.74 -3.31 2.91
CA HIS A 135 10.26 -3.31 1.55
C HIS A 135 9.83 -2.06 0.80
N VAL A 136 10.66 -1.64 -0.17
CA VAL A 136 10.38 -0.47 -1.02
C VAL A 136 10.44 -0.89 -2.48
N LEU A 137 9.37 -0.67 -3.22
CA LEU A 137 9.25 -1.07 -4.63
C LEU A 137 8.94 0.11 -5.55
N ALA A 138 9.53 0.07 -6.74
CA ALA A 138 9.14 0.91 -7.88
C ALA A 138 7.87 0.34 -8.50
N VAL A 139 6.86 1.18 -8.72
CA VAL A 139 5.61 0.78 -9.35
C VAL A 139 5.13 1.82 -10.35
N SER A 140 4.59 1.34 -11.48
CA SER A 140 3.65 2.12 -12.28
C SER A 140 2.28 1.49 -12.12
N ALA A 141 1.37 2.13 -11.37
CA ALA A 141 -0.01 1.67 -11.31
C ALA A 141 -0.71 1.80 -12.67
N LEU A 142 -0.27 2.74 -13.52
CA LEU A 142 -0.81 2.95 -14.87
C LEU A 142 -0.51 1.76 -15.80
N HIS A 143 0.74 1.28 -15.82
CA HIS A 143 1.15 0.16 -16.67
C HIS A 143 1.06 -1.20 -15.96
N GLY A 144 1.02 -1.20 -14.62
CA GLY A 144 1.03 -2.38 -13.78
C GLY A 144 2.41 -2.96 -13.49
N ASP A 145 3.48 -2.24 -13.78
CA ASP A 145 4.84 -2.63 -13.44
C ASP A 145 5.02 -2.64 -11.92
N GLY A 146 5.64 -3.68 -11.36
CA GLY A 146 5.91 -3.81 -9.92
C GLY A 146 4.70 -4.19 -9.04
N VAL A 147 3.48 -4.19 -9.60
CA VAL A 147 2.26 -4.53 -8.86
C VAL A 147 2.25 -6.00 -8.45
N HIS A 148 2.69 -6.90 -9.33
CA HIS A 148 2.70 -8.33 -9.00
C HIS A 148 3.67 -8.62 -7.86
N GLU A 149 4.89 -8.11 -7.99
CA GLU A 149 5.99 -8.25 -7.05
C GLU A 149 5.61 -7.68 -5.67
N GLY A 150 4.91 -6.54 -5.65
CA GLY A 150 4.40 -5.96 -4.41
C GLY A 150 3.37 -6.84 -3.72
N ILE A 151 2.38 -7.34 -4.46
CA ILE A 151 1.35 -8.23 -3.89
C ILE A 151 1.97 -9.56 -3.44
N GLU A 152 2.87 -10.14 -4.22
CA GLU A 152 3.57 -11.37 -3.85
C GLU A 152 4.36 -11.21 -2.54
N TRP A 153 5.09 -10.08 -2.40
CA TRP A 153 5.81 -9.77 -1.18
C TRP A 153 4.87 -9.68 0.03
N VAL A 154 3.71 -9.02 -0.13
CA VAL A 154 2.68 -8.91 0.92
C VAL A 154 2.15 -10.29 1.31
N VAL A 155 1.78 -11.13 0.34
CA VAL A 155 1.28 -12.50 0.59
C VAL A 155 2.31 -13.29 1.40
N HIS A 156 3.58 -13.23 1.00
CA HIS A 156 4.65 -13.95 1.68
C HIS A 156 4.88 -13.47 3.12
N ARG A 157 4.85 -12.15 3.34
CA ARG A 157 5.03 -11.57 4.68
C ARG A 157 3.85 -11.83 5.61
N VAL A 158 2.63 -11.70 5.10
CA VAL A 158 1.41 -12.04 5.84
C VAL A 158 1.41 -13.51 6.28
N ARG A 159 1.83 -14.43 5.41
CA ARG A 159 1.95 -15.86 5.76
C ARG A 159 2.96 -16.16 6.86
N ARG A 160 4.08 -15.44 6.88
CA ARG A 160 5.17 -15.66 7.82
C ARG A 160 4.97 -14.97 9.16
N ASN A 161 4.08 -13.98 9.23
CA ASN A 161 3.85 -13.23 10.44
C ASN A 161 3.00 -14.02 11.44
N THR A 162 3.68 -14.68 12.40
CA THR A 162 3.02 -15.45 13.45
C THR A 162 2.33 -14.59 14.51
N LEU A 163 2.67 -13.30 14.60
CA LEU A 163 2.04 -12.36 15.54
C LEU A 163 0.68 -11.85 15.03
N ARG A 164 0.45 -11.90 13.71
CA ARG A 164 -0.81 -11.56 13.04
C ARG A 164 -1.08 -12.56 11.91
N PRO A 165 -1.36 -13.83 12.25
CA PRO A 165 -1.62 -14.84 11.24
C PRO A 165 -2.91 -14.51 10.49
N PRO A 166 -3.03 -14.91 9.20
CA PRO A 166 -4.30 -14.84 8.50
C PRO A 166 -5.40 -15.54 9.29
N LYS A 167 -6.54 -14.88 9.46
CA LYS A 167 -7.74 -15.53 9.99
C LYS A 167 -8.05 -16.74 9.11
N LYS A 168 -8.20 -17.92 9.71
CA LYS A 168 -8.82 -19.06 9.02
C LYS A 168 -10.26 -18.63 8.70
N ASN A 169 -10.76 -18.91 7.51
CA ASN A 169 -12.18 -18.66 7.25
C ASN A 169 -12.96 -19.56 8.22
N ASP A 170 -13.57 -18.96 9.25
CA ASP A 170 -14.67 -19.57 9.97
C ASP A 170 -15.93 -19.39 9.11
N ASP A 171 -15.94 -20.04 7.94
CA ASP A 171 -17.16 -20.20 7.15
C ASP A 171 -17.53 -21.69 7.20
N SER A 172 -18.30 -22.02 8.25
CA SER A 172 -19.28 -23.11 8.25
C SER A 172 -20.56 -22.63 7.60
#